data_AF-A0A957XPC7-F1
#
_entry.id   AF-A0A957XPC7-F1
#
_cell.length_a   1.000
_cell.length_b   1.000
_cell.length_c   1.000
_cell.angle_alpha   90.00
_cell.angle_beta   90.00
_cell.angle_gamma   90.00
#
_symmetry.space_group_name_H-M   'P 1'
#
loop_
_entity.id
_entity.type
_entity.pdbx_description
1 polymer ?
#
loop_
_entity_poly.entity_id
_entity_poly.type
_entity_poly.pdbx_seq_one_letter_code
_entity_poly.pdbx_strand_id
1 'polypeptide(L)'
;MATAVLEHRVDRLEDMMADLTANVKQLSIETRAFQQEMREFKDEMREFKDEMREFKDEMREFKDEMREFKDEMREFKDEMREFKDKTDRYIVEMRNESREMNRRWGDISNSLGMLVENIVAPSIPRVLQEVLGCPDGGEQFLTVRYKSVQPDGRTREFDAIAGCGDFLLINETKSRLGPSDIDSFIEVLKTARDFLPQYAERKIVGALATLYLDPSLVTAGEHRGLLMLGMTDQAMEVLNSKDFHPSVY
;
A
#
# COMPACT_ATOMS: atom_id res chain seq x y z
N MET A 1 -100.09 -85.70 -6.83
CA MET A 1 -98.63 -85.70 -7.13
C MET A 1 -98.22 -84.56 -8.05
N ALA A 2 -98.93 -84.28 -9.16
CA ALA A 2 -98.55 -83.21 -10.09
C ALA A 2 -98.59 -81.79 -9.49
N THR A 3 -99.56 -81.48 -8.62
CA THR A 3 -99.72 -80.16 -7.98
C THR A 3 -98.58 -79.80 -7.01
N ALA A 4 -98.19 -80.71 -6.12
CA ALA A 4 -97.08 -80.49 -5.18
C ALA A 4 -95.71 -80.31 -5.88
N VAL A 5 -95.51 -80.96 -7.04
CA VAL A 5 -94.29 -80.78 -7.86
C VAL A 5 -94.28 -79.41 -8.54
N LEU A 6 -95.46 -78.89 -8.89
CA LEU A 6 -95.63 -77.54 -9.45
C LEU A 6 -95.37 -76.46 -8.41
N GLU A 7 -95.95 -76.57 -7.20
CA GLU A 7 -95.71 -75.65 -6.08
C GLU A 7 -94.23 -75.54 -5.74
N HIS A 8 -93.54 -76.66 -5.54
CA HIS A 8 -92.10 -76.67 -5.26
C HIS A 8 -91.22 -76.09 -6.39
N ARG A 9 -91.69 -76.15 -7.65
CA ARG A 9 -91.00 -75.50 -8.78
C ARG A 9 -91.25 -73.99 -8.82
N VAL A 10 -92.43 -73.55 -8.39
CA VAL A 10 -92.77 -72.13 -8.26
C VAL A 10 -91.99 -71.51 -7.11
N ASP A 11 -91.96 -72.13 -5.94
CA ASP A 11 -91.15 -71.66 -4.79
C ASP A 11 -89.67 -71.51 -5.16
N ARG A 12 -89.11 -72.51 -5.86
CA ARG A 12 -87.74 -72.44 -6.38
C ARG A 12 -87.52 -71.29 -7.37
N LEU A 13 -88.51 -70.99 -8.21
CA LEU A 13 -88.43 -69.86 -9.13
C LEU A 13 -88.52 -68.52 -8.38
N GLU A 14 -89.36 -68.44 -7.35
CA GLU A 14 -89.46 -67.26 -6.47
C GLU A 14 -88.14 -67.00 -5.74
N ASP A 15 -87.52 -68.05 -5.17
CA ASP A 15 -86.19 -67.97 -4.54
C ASP A 15 -85.12 -67.50 -5.55
N MET A 16 -85.09 -68.09 -6.75
CA MET A 16 -84.15 -67.67 -7.80
C MET A 16 -84.38 -66.22 -8.26
N MET A 17 -85.63 -65.76 -8.31
CA MET A 17 -85.94 -64.36 -8.63
C MET A 17 -85.56 -63.40 -7.49
N ALA A 18 -85.71 -63.83 -6.23
CA ALA A 18 -85.27 -63.07 -5.07
C ALA A 18 -83.73 -62.91 -5.07
N ASP A 19 -83.00 -63.99 -5.33
CA ASP A 19 -81.53 -63.99 -5.46
C ASP A 19 -81.07 -63.12 -6.63
N LEU A 20 -81.73 -63.23 -7.79
CA LEU A 20 -81.43 -62.38 -8.93
C LEU A 20 -81.65 -60.90 -8.61
N THR A 21 -82.73 -60.58 -7.91
CA THR A 21 -83.03 -59.20 -7.47
C THR A 21 -81.98 -58.68 -6.49
N ALA A 22 -81.52 -59.51 -5.57
CA ALA A 22 -80.45 -59.17 -4.63
C ALA A 22 -79.12 -58.91 -5.38
N ASN A 23 -78.76 -59.78 -6.33
CA ASN A 23 -77.56 -59.62 -7.15
C ASN A 23 -77.60 -58.36 -8.03
N VAL A 24 -78.76 -58.04 -8.64
CA VAL A 24 -78.93 -56.80 -9.41
C VAL A 24 -78.78 -55.56 -8.52
N LYS A 25 -79.32 -55.59 -7.30
CA LYS A 25 -79.14 -54.50 -6.33
C LYS A 25 -77.67 -54.35 -5.93
N GLN A 26 -76.98 -55.45 -5.67
CA GLN A 26 -75.55 -55.45 -5.30
C GLN A 26 -74.68 -54.90 -6.43
N LEU A 27 -74.88 -55.37 -7.67
CA LEU A 27 -74.21 -54.84 -8.85
C LEU A 27 -74.49 -53.35 -9.07
N SER A 28 -75.70 -52.89 -8.78
CA SER A 28 -76.03 -51.46 -8.86
C SER A 28 -75.28 -50.63 -7.82
N ILE A 29 -75.02 -51.17 -6.62
CA ILE A 29 -74.24 -50.50 -5.58
C ILE A 29 -72.77 -50.45 -6.00
N GLU A 30 -72.20 -51.57 -6.44
CA GLU A 30 -70.82 -51.67 -6.94
C GLU A 30 -70.58 -50.75 -8.13
N THR A 31 -71.53 -50.68 -9.08
CA THR A 31 -71.44 -49.77 -10.23
C THR A 31 -71.40 -48.31 -9.79
N ARG A 32 -72.17 -47.94 -8.74
CA ARG A 32 -72.14 -46.57 -8.19
C ARG A 32 -70.83 -46.27 -7.47
N ALA A 33 -70.30 -47.22 -6.70
CA ALA A 33 -69.01 -47.08 -6.03
C ALA A 33 -67.88 -46.92 -7.05
N PHE A 34 -67.85 -47.76 -8.09
CA PHE A 34 -66.88 -47.64 -9.18
C PHE A 34 -66.99 -46.30 -9.92
N GLN A 35 -68.21 -45.80 -10.17
CA GLN A 35 -68.39 -44.48 -10.77
C GLN A 35 -67.86 -43.34 -9.89
N GLN A 36 -67.90 -43.50 -8.57
CA GLN A 36 -67.34 -42.54 -7.63
C GLN A 36 -65.80 -42.59 -7.64
N GLU A 37 -65.21 -43.77 -7.54
CA GLU A 37 -63.75 -43.96 -7.64
C GLU A 37 -63.20 -43.41 -8.96
N MET A 38 -63.90 -43.64 -10.07
CA MET A 38 -63.53 -43.10 -11.38
C MET A 38 -63.62 -41.57 -11.46
N ARG A 39 -64.45 -40.92 -10.64
CA ARG A 39 -64.49 -39.46 -10.54
C ARG A 39 -63.32 -38.95 -9.71
N GLU A 40 -63.07 -39.56 -8.56
CA GLU A 40 -61.96 -39.23 -7.66
C GLU A 40 -60.61 -39.36 -8.41
N PHE A 41 -60.39 -40.49 -9.10
CA PHE A 41 -59.21 -40.69 -9.94
C PHE A 41 -59.05 -39.63 -11.02
N LYS A 42 -60.16 -39.18 -11.63
CA LYS A 42 -60.13 -38.14 -12.67
C LYS A 42 -59.73 -36.79 -12.09
N ASP A 43 -60.15 -36.49 -10.87
CA ASP A 43 -59.81 -35.25 -10.19
C ASP A 43 -58.34 -35.29 -9.71
N GLU A 44 -57.85 -36.40 -9.16
CA GLU A 44 -56.41 -36.60 -8.87
C GLU A 44 -55.53 -36.44 -10.12
N MET A 45 -55.97 -37.02 -11.25
CA MET A 45 -55.26 -36.88 -12.53
C MET A 45 -55.25 -35.44 -13.06
N ARG A 46 -56.21 -34.60 -12.66
CA ARG A 46 -56.20 -33.16 -12.99
C ARG A 46 -55.22 -32.41 -12.10
N GLU A 47 -55.26 -32.66 -10.79
CA GLU A 47 -54.34 -32.05 -9.83
C GLU A 47 -52.88 -32.37 -10.20
N PHE A 48 -52.56 -33.63 -10.46
CA PHE A 48 -51.23 -34.05 -10.92
C PHE A 48 -50.78 -33.31 -12.20
N LYS A 49 -51.72 -33.07 -13.13
CA LYS A 49 -51.40 -32.36 -14.38
C LYS A 49 -51.11 -30.88 -14.13
N ASP A 50 -51.79 -30.28 -13.17
CA ASP A 50 -51.58 -28.88 -12.81
C ASP A 50 -50.27 -28.73 -12.01
N GLU A 51 -49.96 -29.63 -11.08
CA GLU A 51 -48.63 -29.69 -10.42
C GLU A 51 -47.48 -29.86 -11.43
N MET A 52 -47.65 -30.74 -12.42
CA MET A 52 -46.66 -30.93 -13.49
C MET A 52 -46.48 -29.70 -14.38
N ARG A 53 -47.49 -28.81 -14.47
CA ARG A 53 -47.36 -27.53 -15.17
C ARG A 53 -46.59 -26.53 -14.33
N GLU A 54 -46.93 -26.40 -13.06
CA GLU A 54 -46.24 -25.52 -12.11
C GLU A 54 -44.75 -25.87 -12.03
N PHE A 55 -44.41 -27.14 -11.86
CA PHE A 55 -43.03 -27.60 -11.85
C PHE A 55 -42.27 -27.25 -13.15
N LYS A 56 -42.95 -27.32 -14.30
CA LYS A 56 -42.34 -26.98 -15.59
C LYS A 56 -42.06 -25.50 -15.71
N ASP A 57 -42.92 -24.67 -15.14
CA ASP A 57 -42.76 -23.21 -15.15
C ASP A 57 -41.66 -22.79 -14.16
N GLU A 58 -41.59 -23.38 -12.96
CA GLU A 58 -40.45 -23.21 -12.03
C GLU A 58 -39.11 -23.60 -12.66
N MET A 59 -39.07 -24.73 -13.38
CA MET A 59 -37.88 -25.18 -14.08
C MET A 59 -37.45 -24.23 -15.23
N ARG A 60 -38.39 -23.45 -15.79
CA ARG A 60 -38.06 -22.42 -16.78
C ARG A 60 -37.49 -21.19 -16.10
N GLU A 61 -38.12 -20.71 -15.03
CA GLU A 61 -37.63 -19.58 -14.25
C GLU A 61 -36.21 -19.83 -13.74
N PHE A 62 -35.96 -20.99 -13.14
CA PHE A 62 -34.62 -21.40 -12.69
C PHE A 62 -33.59 -21.38 -13.83
N LYS A 63 -33.99 -21.79 -15.03
CA LYS A 63 -33.09 -21.82 -16.19
C LYS A 63 -32.75 -20.41 -16.67
N ASP A 64 -33.70 -19.47 -16.57
CA ASP A 64 -33.49 -18.09 -16.95
C ASP A 64 -32.64 -17.36 -15.90
N GLU A 65 -32.87 -17.59 -14.59
CA GLU A 65 -31.96 -17.11 -13.52
C GLU A 65 -30.52 -17.62 -13.70
N MET A 66 -30.36 -18.90 -14.04
CA MET A 66 -29.03 -19.48 -14.30
C MET A 66 -28.34 -18.87 -15.53
N ARG A 67 -29.09 -18.32 -16.49
CA ARG A 67 -28.51 -17.59 -17.62
C ARG A 67 -28.07 -16.19 -17.20
N GLU A 68 -28.91 -15.48 -16.47
CA GLU A 68 -28.58 -14.14 -15.94
C GLU A 68 -27.32 -14.19 -15.06
N PHE A 69 -27.26 -15.15 -14.13
CA PHE A 69 -26.07 -15.37 -13.30
C PHE A 69 -24.80 -15.62 -14.12
N LYS A 70 -24.93 -16.37 -15.23
CA LYS A 70 -23.79 -16.66 -16.10
C LYS A 70 -23.31 -15.41 -16.85
N ASP A 71 -24.23 -14.53 -17.24
CA ASP A 71 -23.91 -13.29 -17.91
C ASP A 71 -23.26 -12.30 -16.92
N GLU A 72 -23.78 -12.17 -15.70
CA GLU A 72 -23.15 -11.37 -14.62
C GLU A 72 -21.72 -11.85 -14.30
N MET A 73 -21.53 -13.17 -14.19
CA MET A 73 -20.20 -13.75 -13.95
C MET A 73 -19.22 -13.45 -15.10
N ARG A 74 -19.73 -13.26 -16.32
CA ARG A 74 -18.90 -12.89 -17.47
C ARG A 74 -18.49 -11.43 -17.42
N GLU A 75 -19.42 -10.54 -17.10
CA GLU A 75 -19.15 -9.10 -16.92
C GLU A 75 -18.14 -8.88 -15.79
N PHE A 76 -18.34 -9.52 -14.63
CA PHE A 76 -17.41 -9.46 -13.51
C PHE A 76 -15.98 -9.89 -13.91
N LYS A 77 -15.86 -10.93 -14.73
CA LYS A 77 -14.55 -11.40 -15.20
C LYS A 77 -13.86 -10.40 -16.12
N ASP A 78 -14.62 -9.71 -16.97
CA ASP A 78 -14.10 -8.69 -17.86
C ASP A 78 -13.68 -7.44 -17.06
N GLU A 79 -14.46 -7.01 -16.07
CA GLU A 79 -14.07 -5.93 -15.14
C GLU A 79 -12.78 -6.25 -14.38
N MET A 80 -12.65 -7.47 -13.87
CA MET A 80 -11.44 -7.92 -13.17
C MET A 80 -10.21 -7.90 -14.08
N ARG A 81 -10.37 -8.20 -15.37
CA ARG A 81 -9.29 -8.10 -16.35
C ARG A 81 -8.89 -6.65 -16.59
N GLU A 82 -9.84 -5.75 -16.77
CA GLU A 82 -9.55 -4.32 -16.95
C GLU A 82 -8.87 -3.71 -15.71
N PHE A 83 -9.31 -4.10 -14.51
CA PHE A 83 -8.70 -3.66 -13.27
C PHE A 83 -7.24 -4.10 -13.18
N LYS A 84 -6.95 -5.35 -13.55
CA LYS A 84 -5.57 -5.87 -13.60
C LYS A 84 -4.72 -5.07 -14.60
N ASP A 85 -5.23 -4.83 -15.81
CA ASP A 85 -4.50 -4.07 -16.84
C ASP A 85 -4.25 -2.61 -16.43
N LYS A 86 -5.19 -1.98 -15.71
CA LYS A 86 -4.99 -0.65 -15.11
C LYS A 86 -3.90 -0.68 -14.04
N THR A 87 -3.92 -1.69 -13.17
CA THR A 87 -2.92 -1.85 -12.10
C THR A 87 -1.52 -2.07 -12.67
N ASP A 88 -1.38 -2.93 -13.68
CA ASP A 88 -0.09 -3.21 -14.33
C ASP A 88 0.48 -1.95 -15.00
N ARG A 89 -0.37 -1.15 -15.68
CA ARG A 89 0.04 0.15 -16.23
C ARG A 89 0.52 1.12 -15.16
N TYR A 90 -0.24 1.25 -14.08
CA TYR A 90 0.13 2.12 -12.95
C TYR A 90 1.47 1.72 -12.33
N ILE A 91 1.73 0.43 -12.15
CA ILE A 91 3.02 -0.07 -11.64
C ILE A 91 4.18 0.31 -12.59
N VAL A 92 3.96 0.23 -13.91
CA VAL A 92 4.98 0.60 -14.90
C VAL A 92 5.25 2.11 -14.87
N GLU A 93 4.22 2.94 -14.79
CA GLU A 93 4.33 4.40 -14.67
C GLU A 93 5.11 4.78 -13.40
N MET A 94 4.71 4.25 -12.24
CA MET A 94 5.40 4.47 -10.96
C MET A 94 6.88 4.08 -11.00
N ARG A 95 7.23 2.98 -11.67
CA ARG A 95 8.63 2.55 -11.83
C ARG A 95 9.41 3.51 -12.71
N ASN A 96 8.81 4.06 -13.76
CA ASN A 96 9.46 5.03 -14.63
C ASN A 96 9.67 6.36 -13.91
N GLU A 97 8.67 6.85 -13.17
CA GLU A 97 8.77 8.05 -12.33
C GLU A 97 9.86 7.89 -11.27
N SER A 98 9.91 6.75 -10.59
CA SER A 98 10.95 6.46 -9.59
C SER A 98 12.35 6.45 -10.21
N ARG A 99 12.50 5.91 -11.43
CA ARG A 99 13.79 5.92 -12.14
C ARG A 99 14.20 7.34 -12.54
N GLU A 100 13.27 8.15 -13.01
CA GLU A 100 13.54 9.54 -13.36
C GLU A 100 13.91 10.36 -12.11
N MET A 101 13.17 10.17 -11.02
CA MET A 101 13.48 10.76 -9.72
C MET A 101 14.87 10.36 -9.22
N ASN A 102 15.23 9.08 -9.31
CA ASN A 102 16.56 8.61 -8.92
C ASN A 102 17.68 9.22 -9.78
N ARG A 103 17.46 9.42 -11.08
CA ARG A 103 18.43 10.12 -11.94
C ARG A 103 18.56 11.58 -11.53
N ARG A 104 17.43 12.30 -11.39
CA ARG A 104 17.42 13.70 -10.93
C ARG A 104 18.11 13.84 -9.57
N TRP A 105 17.88 12.90 -8.65
CA TRP A 105 18.55 12.86 -7.34
C TRP A 105 20.06 12.65 -7.47
N GLY A 106 20.49 11.75 -8.36
CA GLY A 106 21.90 11.56 -8.71
C GLY A 106 22.53 12.83 -9.28
N ASP A 107 21.85 13.53 -10.19
CA ASP A 107 22.33 14.77 -10.80
C ASP A 107 22.44 15.91 -9.78
N ILE A 108 21.47 16.03 -8.87
CA ILE A 108 21.51 16.97 -7.74
C ILE A 108 22.68 16.64 -6.82
N SER A 109 22.89 15.37 -6.50
CA SER A 109 23.99 14.94 -5.62
C SER A 109 25.35 15.21 -6.24
N ASN A 110 25.52 14.91 -7.54
CA ASN A 110 26.73 15.23 -8.28
C ASN A 110 26.97 16.75 -8.33
N SER A 111 25.90 17.53 -8.58
CA SER A 111 25.99 18.99 -8.59
C SER A 111 26.39 19.54 -7.22
N LEU A 112 25.83 18.98 -6.13
CA LEU A 112 26.18 19.38 -4.77
C LEU A 112 27.64 19.03 -4.46
N GLY A 113 28.11 17.84 -4.84
CA GLY A 113 29.52 17.47 -4.73
C GLY A 113 30.44 18.43 -5.50
N MET A 114 30.08 18.80 -6.73
CA MET A 114 30.82 19.82 -7.49
C MET A 114 30.82 21.18 -6.81
N LEU A 115 29.71 21.61 -6.19
CA LEU A 115 29.65 22.88 -5.47
C LEU A 115 30.52 22.85 -4.21
N VAL A 116 30.55 21.73 -3.50
CA VAL A 116 31.45 21.53 -2.36
C VAL A 116 32.90 21.65 -2.82
N GLU A 117 33.29 20.95 -3.89
CA GLU A 117 34.66 20.94 -4.40
C GLU A 117 35.10 22.28 -5.02
N ASN A 118 34.22 22.96 -5.77
CA ASN A 118 34.59 24.15 -6.55
C ASN A 118 34.28 25.49 -5.86
N ILE A 119 33.43 25.51 -4.84
CA ILE A 119 32.96 26.76 -4.23
C ILE A 119 33.12 26.74 -2.71
N VAL A 120 32.61 25.71 -2.04
CA VAL A 120 32.66 25.65 -0.57
C VAL A 120 34.10 25.46 -0.11
N ALA A 121 34.76 24.42 -0.59
CA ALA A 121 36.10 24.05 -0.16
C ALA A 121 37.13 25.17 -0.38
N PRO A 122 37.19 25.86 -1.55
CA PRO A 122 38.10 26.99 -1.73
C PRO A 122 37.82 28.17 -0.78
N SER A 123 36.58 28.32 -0.30
CA SER A 123 36.20 29.41 0.62
C SER A 123 36.59 29.10 2.07
N ILE A 124 36.72 27.82 2.46
CA ILE A 124 36.97 27.40 3.85
C ILE A 124 38.24 28.03 4.45
N PRO A 125 39.42 28.03 3.78
CA PRO A 125 40.63 28.64 4.35
C PRO A 125 40.46 30.13 4.64
N ARG A 126 39.78 30.86 3.75
CA ARG A 126 39.48 32.28 3.94
C ARG A 126 38.57 32.49 5.14
N VAL A 127 37.46 31.75 5.20
CA VAL A 127 36.50 31.80 6.32
C VAL A 127 37.19 31.50 7.66
N LEU A 128 38.04 30.47 7.69
CA LEU A 128 38.83 30.13 8.87
C LEU A 128 39.73 31.27 9.31
N GLN A 129 40.43 31.91 8.38
CA GLN A 129 41.28 33.06 8.67
C GLN A 129 40.47 34.25 9.21
N GLU A 130 39.33 34.56 8.58
CA GLU A 130 38.47 35.69 8.96
C GLU A 130 37.86 35.52 10.37
N VAL A 131 37.43 34.31 10.70
CA VAL A 131 36.69 34.03 11.93
C VAL A 131 37.61 33.66 13.10
N LEU A 132 38.60 32.80 12.87
CA LEU A 132 39.45 32.24 13.93
C LEU A 132 40.83 32.89 14.00
N GLY A 133 41.24 33.62 12.96
CA GLY A 133 42.56 34.25 12.89
C GLY A 133 43.68 33.23 12.95
N CYS A 134 43.80 32.37 11.93
CA CYS A 134 44.81 31.30 11.93
C CYS A 134 46.22 31.87 12.20
N PRO A 135 46.97 31.29 13.16
CA PRO A 135 48.29 31.76 13.48
C PRO A 135 49.27 31.52 12.33
N ASP A 136 50.13 32.50 12.05
CA ASP A 136 51.21 32.39 11.08
C ASP A 136 52.14 31.21 11.45
N GLY A 137 52.28 30.25 10.54
CA GLY A 137 53.15 29.08 10.71
C GLY A 137 52.51 27.84 11.35
N GLY A 138 51.21 27.87 11.68
CA GLY A 138 50.46 26.66 12.07
C GLY A 138 50.19 25.73 10.89
N GLU A 139 50.03 24.43 11.15
CA GLU A 139 49.66 23.46 10.10
C GLU A 139 48.26 23.78 9.54
N GLN A 140 48.22 24.11 8.25
CA GLN A 140 46.98 24.35 7.51
C GLN A 140 46.77 23.25 6.48
N PHE A 141 45.58 22.70 6.46
CA PHE A 141 45.18 21.72 5.46
C PHE A 141 43.69 21.84 5.18
N LEU A 142 43.28 21.32 4.03
CA LEU A 142 41.89 21.17 3.63
C LEU A 142 41.77 19.81 2.95
N THR A 143 40.75 19.04 3.32
CA THR A 143 40.42 17.79 2.67
C THR A 143 38.91 17.73 2.45
N VAL A 144 38.52 17.44 1.22
CA VAL A 144 37.13 17.34 0.79
C VAL A 144 36.75 15.86 0.70
N ARG A 145 35.51 15.53 1.07
CA ARG A 145 34.97 14.15 1.08
C ARG A 145 35.87 13.18 1.84
N TYR A 146 36.26 13.59 3.05
CA TYR A 146 37.12 12.78 3.91
C TYR A 146 36.33 11.60 4.47
N LYS A 147 36.69 10.39 4.03
CA LYS A 147 36.11 9.15 4.55
C LYS A 147 36.97 8.54 5.64
N SER A 148 36.44 8.53 6.86
CA SER A 148 37.00 7.81 8.00
C SER A 148 36.44 6.38 8.06
N VAL A 149 37.33 5.41 8.24
CA VAL A 149 36.99 4.00 8.45
C VAL A 149 37.68 3.54 9.73
N GLN A 150 36.89 3.18 10.73
CA GLN A 150 37.39 2.73 12.02
C GLN A 150 37.73 1.23 12.00
N PRO A 151 38.64 0.77 12.88
CA PRO A 151 39.02 -0.65 12.94
C PRO A 151 37.84 -1.60 13.23
N ASP A 152 36.79 -1.11 13.88
CA ASP A 152 35.55 -1.85 14.17
C ASP A 152 34.57 -1.92 12.97
N GLY A 153 34.94 -1.34 11.82
CA GLY A 153 34.15 -1.31 10.60
C GLY A 153 33.15 -0.15 10.51
N ARG A 154 33.02 0.70 11.54
CA ARG A 154 32.22 1.93 11.43
C ARG A 154 32.87 2.87 10.41
N THR A 155 32.05 3.55 9.61
CA THR A 155 32.51 4.51 8.61
C THR A 155 31.75 5.82 8.70
N ARG A 156 32.41 6.92 8.35
CA ARG A 156 31.80 8.25 8.24
C ARG A 156 32.50 9.04 7.13
N GLU A 157 31.73 9.72 6.30
CA GLU A 157 32.23 10.70 5.33
C GLU A 157 31.91 12.10 5.86
N PHE A 158 32.88 13.00 5.75
CA PHE A 158 32.74 14.42 6.04
C PHE A 158 32.90 15.22 4.74
N ASP A 159 32.00 16.17 4.47
CA ASP A 159 32.03 16.93 3.22
C ASP A 159 33.32 17.72 3.07
N ALA A 160 33.76 18.42 4.12
CA ALA A 160 35.11 18.96 4.18
C ALA A 160 35.62 19.04 5.63
N ILE A 161 36.92 18.81 5.79
CA ILE A 161 37.65 19.05 7.04
C ILE A 161 38.83 19.98 6.75
N ALA A 162 39.08 20.92 7.65
CA ALA A 162 40.18 21.86 7.50
C ALA A 162 40.88 22.15 8.83
N GLY A 163 42.21 22.16 8.80
CA GLY A 163 43.06 22.51 9.94
C GLY A 163 43.51 23.97 9.88
N CYS A 164 43.49 24.64 11.03
CA CYS A 164 43.96 26.01 11.20
C CYS A 164 44.58 26.14 12.61
N GLY A 165 45.89 25.88 12.70
CA GLY A 165 46.58 25.80 14.01
C GLY A 165 45.94 24.72 14.90
N ASP A 166 45.53 25.10 16.11
CA ASP A 166 44.86 24.19 17.07
C ASP A 166 43.41 23.88 16.70
N PHE A 167 42.84 24.55 15.69
CA PHE A 167 41.46 24.35 15.28
C PHE A 167 41.34 23.29 14.18
N LEU A 168 40.26 22.52 14.26
CA LEU A 168 39.77 21.66 13.20
C LEU A 168 38.34 22.08 12.86
N LEU A 169 38.13 22.59 11.66
CA LEU A 169 36.79 22.86 11.16
C LEU A 169 36.25 21.64 10.42
N ILE A 170 35.05 21.23 10.80
CA ILE A 170 34.26 20.23 10.09
C ILE A 170 33.14 21.00 9.40
N ASN A 171 33.05 20.85 8.08
CA ASN A 171 32.00 21.44 7.28
C ASN A 171 31.07 20.37 6.73
N GLU A 172 29.77 20.66 6.79
CA GLU A 172 28.70 19.91 6.13
C GLU A 172 27.94 20.89 5.23
N THR A 173 27.67 20.47 3.99
CA THR A 173 26.96 21.28 2.99
C THR A 173 25.62 20.66 2.65
N LYS A 174 24.54 21.43 2.83
CA LYS A 174 23.20 21.04 2.41
C LYS A 174 22.72 21.93 1.28
N SER A 175 22.06 21.35 0.28
CA SER A 175 21.36 22.13 -0.74
C SER A 175 20.40 23.11 -0.07
N ARG A 176 19.53 22.61 0.81
CA ARG A 176 18.64 23.38 1.68
C ARG A 176 18.72 22.85 3.11
N LEU A 177 18.89 23.75 4.09
CA LEU A 177 18.84 23.39 5.50
C LEU A 177 17.39 23.24 5.99
N GLY A 178 17.15 22.24 6.82
CA GLY A 178 15.98 22.09 7.66
C GLY A 178 16.33 22.24 9.15
N PRO A 179 15.33 22.45 10.04
CA PRO A 179 15.58 22.64 11.47
C PRO A 179 16.32 21.46 12.14
N SER A 180 16.04 20.22 11.72
CA SER A 180 16.67 19.01 12.27
C SER A 180 18.13 18.83 11.88
N ASP A 181 18.57 19.49 10.80
CA ASP A 181 19.95 19.35 10.31
C ASP A 181 20.95 19.98 11.28
N ILE A 182 20.57 21.07 11.95
CA ILE A 182 21.40 21.75 12.95
C ILE A 182 21.70 20.80 14.12
N ASP A 183 20.66 20.24 14.73
CA ASP A 183 20.81 19.36 15.89
C ASP A 183 21.53 18.06 15.50
N SER A 184 21.22 17.52 14.32
CA SER A 184 21.86 16.31 13.81
C SER A 184 23.34 16.52 13.54
N PHE A 185 23.73 17.68 12.98
CA PHE A 185 25.13 18.01 12.76
C PHE A 185 25.90 18.20 14.07
N ILE A 186 25.28 18.78 15.09
CA ILE A 186 25.89 18.89 16.43
C ILE A 186 26.21 17.50 17.00
N GLU A 187 25.33 16.51 16.84
CA GLU A 187 25.61 15.13 17.25
C GLU A 187 26.78 14.50 16.47
N VAL A 188 26.96 14.88 15.21
CA VAL A 188 28.16 14.51 14.44
C VAL A 188 29.40 15.13 15.05
N LEU A 189 29.38 16.42 15.39
CA LEU A 189 30.54 17.11 15.99
C LEU A 189 30.93 16.49 17.33
N LYS A 190 29.95 16.19 18.20
CA LYS A 190 30.18 15.53 19.51
C LYS A 190 30.87 14.17 19.38
N THR A 191 30.60 13.44 18.30
CA THR A 191 31.17 12.11 18.05
C THR A 191 32.34 12.15 17.06
N ALA A 192 32.76 13.33 16.59
CA ALA A 192 33.76 13.45 15.53
C ALA A 192 35.13 12.87 15.94
N ARG A 193 35.50 12.98 17.22
CA ARG A 193 36.78 12.46 17.76
C ARG A 193 36.89 10.93 17.64
N ASP A 194 35.76 10.22 17.68
CA ASP A 194 35.73 8.77 17.47
C ASP A 194 36.13 8.39 16.04
N PHE A 195 35.92 9.30 15.08
CA PHE A 195 36.23 9.11 13.66
C PHE A 195 37.52 9.81 13.23
N LEU A 196 38.02 10.75 14.01
CA LEU A 196 39.17 11.59 13.71
C LEU A 196 40.20 11.56 14.86
N PRO A 197 40.65 10.38 15.31
CA PRO A 197 41.53 10.27 16.48
C PRO A 197 42.86 11.01 16.32
N GLN A 198 43.34 11.18 15.08
CA GLN A 198 44.55 11.94 14.78
C GLN A 198 44.43 13.45 15.08
N TYR A 199 43.20 13.95 15.23
CA TYR A 199 42.91 15.35 15.56
C TYR A 199 42.24 15.49 16.94
N ALA A 200 42.35 14.47 17.80
CA ALA A 200 41.68 14.42 19.10
C ALA A 200 42.06 15.55 20.08
N GLU A 201 43.22 16.19 19.88
CA GLU A 201 43.64 17.35 20.69
C GLU A 201 43.26 18.70 20.08
N ARG A 202 42.70 18.72 18.85
CA ARG A 202 42.28 19.95 18.19
C ARG A 202 40.92 20.42 18.70
N LYS A 203 40.72 21.74 18.70
CA LYS A 203 39.44 22.40 18.98
C LYS A 203 38.53 22.27 17.77
N ILE A 204 37.51 21.42 17.87
CA ILE A 204 36.60 21.15 16.76
C ILE A 204 35.56 22.25 16.68
N VAL A 205 35.44 22.90 15.52
CA VAL A 205 34.39 23.87 15.21
C VAL A 205 33.54 23.35 14.05
N GLY A 206 32.24 23.59 14.10
CA GLY A 206 31.31 23.17 13.06
C GLY A 206 30.95 24.30 12.11
N ALA A 207 30.91 24.01 10.81
CA ALA A 207 30.39 24.92 9.79
C ALA A 207 29.28 24.25 8.97
N LEU A 208 28.09 24.85 8.95
CA LEU A 208 27.00 24.46 8.05
C LEU A 208 26.95 25.40 6.86
N ALA A 209 27.16 24.85 5.66
CA ALA A 209 27.01 25.57 4.42
C ALA A 209 25.65 25.27 3.76
N THR A 210 25.02 26.30 3.20
CA THR A 210 23.77 26.14 2.44
C THR A 210 23.72 26.97 1.17
N LEU A 211 23.05 26.43 0.17
CA LEU A 211 22.80 27.13 -1.11
C LEU A 211 21.59 28.06 -1.03
N TYR A 212 20.66 27.82 -0.10
CA TYR A 212 19.46 28.64 0.09
C TYR A 212 19.49 29.34 1.44
N LEU A 213 19.43 30.67 1.42
CA LEU A 213 19.41 31.48 2.63
C LEU A 213 18.03 31.44 3.29
N ASP A 214 17.98 30.93 4.52
CA ASP A 214 16.86 31.10 5.44
C ASP A 214 17.38 31.77 6.72
N PRO A 215 17.08 33.07 6.94
CA PRO A 215 17.59 33.81 8.09
C PRO A 215 17.24 33.17 9.44
N SER A 216 16.09 32.49 9.55
CA SER A 216 15.68 31.87 10.81
C SER A 216 16.59 30.69 11.20
N LEU A 217 17.02 29.92 10.21
CA LEU A 217 17.95 28.80 10.40
C LEU A 217 19.39 29.28 10.62
N VAL A 218 19.78 30.40 10.00
CA VAL A 218 21.07 31.04 10.29
C VAL A 218 21.16 31.45 11.75
N THR A 219 20.15 32.18 12.26
CA THR A 219 20.10 32.57 13.66
C THR A 219 20.08 31.36 14.60
N ALA A 220 19.33 30.31 14.25
CA ALA A 220 19.28 29.09 15.05
C ALA A 220 20.64 28.38 15.12
N GLY A 221 21.35 28.26 13.99
CA GLY A 221 22.68 27.65 13.94
C GLY A 221 23.74 28.47 14.69
N GLU A 222 23.69 29.80 14.52
CA GLU A 222 24.54 30.74 15.27
C GLU A 222 24.35 30.60 16.78
N HIS A 223 23.10 30.55 17.26
CA HIS A 223 22.79 30.36 18.67
C HIS A 223 23.29 29.02 19.23
N ARG A 224 23.50 28.03 18.37
CA ARG A 224 24.08 26.75 18.74
C ARG A 224 25.60 26.74 18.69
N GLY A 225 26.23 27.80 18.19
CA GLY A 225 27.69 27.95 18.09
C GLY A 225 28.27 27.45 16.77
N LEU A 226 27.45 27.31 15.73
CA LEU A 226 27.88 26.88 14.40
C LEU A 226 28.22 28.07 13.50
N LEU A 227 29.26 27.91 12.68
CA LEU A 227 29.51 28.80 11.56
C LEU A 227 28.48 28.52 10.47
N MET A 228 27.78 29.57 10.04
CA MET A 228 26.75 29.50 9.01
C MET A 228 27.32 30.10 7.74
N LEU A 229 27.43 29.29 6.69
CA LEU A 229 27.96 29.71 5.38
C LEU A 229 26.84 29.75 4.34
N GLY A 230 26.80 30.84 3.59
CA GLY A 230 25.80 31.06 2.55
C GLY A 230 26.45 31.27 1.19
N MET A 231 25.80 30.71 0.17
CA MET A 231 26.20 30.95 -1.22
C MET A 231 25.91 32.40 -1.62
N THR A 232 26.93 33.09 -2.12
CA THR A 232 26.80 34.36 -2.86
C THR A 232 27.10 34.12 -4.34
N ASP A 233 27.14 35.18 -5.16
CA ASP A 233 27.36 35.07 -6.60
C ASP A 233 28.70 34.39 -6.97
N GLN A 234 29.70 34.39 -6.07
CA GLN A 234 31.07 33.95 -6.39
C GLN A 234 31.68 33.00 -5.35
N ALA A 235 31.25 33.04 -4.08
CA ALA A 235 31.89 32.29 -3.00
C ALA A 235 30.93 32.01 -1.83
N MET A 236 31.36 31.14 -0.91
CA MET A 236 30.70 30.99 0.37
C MET A 236 31.12 32.11 1.32
N GLU A 237 30.14 32.79 1.90
CA GLU A 237 30.35 33.87 2.88
C GLU A 237 29.82 33.49 4.26
N VAL A 238 30.42 34.08 5.29
CA VAL A 238 29.96 33.94 6.68
C VAL A 238 28.68 34.75 6.86
N LEU A 239 27.62 34.06 7.30
CA LEU A 239 26.30 34.66 7.54
C LEU A 239 26.07 35.04 9.00
N ASN A 240 26.95 34.59 9.91
CA ASN A 240 26.84 34.91 11.32
C ASN A 240 27.02 36.42 11.58
N SER A 241 26.59 36.87 12.75
CA SER A 241 26.89 38.21 13.25
C SER A 241 28.40 38.48 13.34
N LYS A 242 28.80 39.75 13.27
CA LYS A 242 30.23 40.15 13.22
C LYS A 242 31.00 39.85 14.50
N ASP A 243 30.30 39.74 15.62
CA ASP A 243 30.83 39.44 16.96
C ASP A 243 30.72 37.95 17.31
N PHE A 244 30.24 37.13 16.37
CA PHE A 244 30.11 35.70 16.56
C PHE A 244 31.47 35.02 16.77
N HIS A 245 31.49 34.12 17.76
CA HIS A 245 32.60 33.20 18.00
C HIS A 245 32.05 31.78 18.05
N PRO A 246 32.61 30.84 17.25
CA PRO A 246 32.10 29.48 17.20
C PRO A 246 32.36 28.71 18.49
N SER A 247 31.44 27.80 18.81
CA SER A 247 31.61 26.84 19.90
C SER A 247 32.64 25.78 19.54
N VAL A 248 33.34 25.29 20.56
CA VAL A 248 34.21 24.12 20.44
C VAL A 248 33.45 22.88 20.93
N TYR A 249 33.48 21.81 20.13
CA TYR A 249 32.79 20.54 20.40
C TYR A 249 33.78 19.41 20.72
#